data_AF-A0A928MU75-F1
#
_entry.id   AF-A0A928MU75-F1
#
_cell.length_a   1.000
_cell.length_b   1.000
_cell.length_c   1.000
_cell.angle_alpha   90.00
_cell.angle_beta   90.00
_cell.angle_gamma   90.00
#
_symmetry.space_group_name_H-M   'P 1'
#
loop_
_entity.id
_entity.type
_entity.pdbx_description
1 polymer ?
#
loop_
_entity_poly.entity_id
_entity_poly.type
_entity_poly.pdbx_seq_one_letter_code
_entity_poly.pdbx_strand_id
1 'polypeptide(L)'
;MNNSLLAHLYPYIKGTQEDVATYSLQYLLSQSDKLNIAFTKMAAEKMNIELENKMQYLCQVTGESEEQERPDMVGLDSKGNETVLFEMKFYAS
;
A
#
# COMPACT_ATOMS: atom_id res chain seq x y z
N MET A 1 14.65 8.22 -27.60
CA MET A 1 15.09 8.34 -26.20
C MET A 1 14.03 7.68 -25.35
N ASN A 2 14.33 6.51 -24.77
CA ASN A 2 13.41 5.80 -23.88
C ASN A 2 13.41 6.54 -22.54
N ASN A 3 12.51 7.51 -22.39
CA ASN A 3 12.20 8.07 -21.09
C ASN A 3 11.56 6.94 -20.28
N SER A 4 12.31 6.37 -19.35
CA SER A 4 11.82 5.37 -18.39
C SER A 4 10.48 5.83 -17.86
N LEU A 5 9.50 4.93 -17.80
CA LEU A 5 8.15 5.20 -17.26
C LEU A 5 8.24 5.92 -15.89
N LEU A 6 9.25 5.56 -15.10
CA LEU A 6 9.57 6.19 -13.81
C LEU A 6 9.89 7.69 -13.92
N ALA A 7 10.59 8.13 -14.98
CA ALA A 7 10.91 9.53 -15.20
C ALA A 7 9.65 10.37 -15.54
N HIS A 8 8.64 9.76 -16.16
CA HIS A 8 7.34 10.41 -16.41
C HIS A 8 6.47 10.48 -15.16
N LEU A 9 6.64 9.55 -14.22
CA LEU A 9 5.91 9.51 -12.95
C LEU A 9 6.56 10.39 -11.88
N TYR A 10 7.86 10.68 -12.01
CA TYR A 10 8.64 11.51 -11.09
C TYR A 10 7.98 12.83 -10.67
N PRO A 11 7.35 13.63 -11.57
CA PRO A 11 6.71 14.89 -11.16
C PRO A 11 5.43 14.71 -10.33
N TYR A 12 4.77 13.56 -10.48
CA TYR A 12 3.55 13.21 -9.75
C TYR A 12 3.85 12.58 -8.39
N ILE A 13 5.05 12.03 -8.23
CA ILE A 13 5.54 11.52 -6.96
C ILE A 13 6.34 12.63 -6.29
N LYS A 14 5.63 13.58 -5.68
CA LYS A 14 6.22 14.56 -4.74
C LYS A 14 6.53 13.91 -3.38
N GLY A 15 7.00 12.67 -3.40
CA GLY A 15 7.19 11.80 -2.26
C GLY A 15 8.60 11.25 -2.20
N THR A 16 8.94 10.62 -1.08
CA THR A 16 10.21 9.91 -0.90
C THR A 16 10.27 8.68 -1.81
N GLN A 17 11.45 8.04 -1.90
CA GLN A 17 11.56 6.74 -2.57
C GLN A 17 10.60 5.69 -1.98
N GLU A 18 10.28 5.80 -0.68
CA GLU A 18 9.32 4.94 -0.01
C GLU A 18 7.90 5.17 -0.54
N ASP A 19 7.49 6.41 -0.77
CA ASP A 19 6.19 6.72 -1.38
C ASP A 19 6.04 6.05 -2.75
N VAL A 20 7.06 6.17 -3.62
CA VAL A 20 7.08 5.52 -4.95
C VAL A 20 6.84 4.02 -4.82
N ALA A 21 7.53 3.38 -3.88
CA ALA A 21 7.50 1.94 -3.70
C ALA A 21 6.18 1.47 -3.08
N THR A 22 5.64 2.22 -2.11
CA THR A 22 4.32 1.99 -1.52
C THR A 22 3.22 2.08 -2.58
N TYR A 23 3.21 3.13 -3.40
CA TYR A 23 2.26 3.26 -4.50
C TYR A 23 2.39 2.16 -5.54
N SER A 24 3.62 1.78 -5.87
CA SER A 24 3.88 0.71 -6.83
C SER A 24 3.34 -0.63 -6.30
N LEU A 25 3.53 -0.92 -5.02
CA LEU A 25 2.97 -2.12 -4.40
C LEU A 25 1.44 -2.09 -4.42
N GLN A 26 0.83 -0.99 -3.99
CA GLN A 26 -0.63 -0.85 -3.99
C GLN A 26 -1.21 -1.04 -5.40
N TYR A 27 -0.56 -0.46 -6.41
CA TYR A 27 -0.96 -0.66 -7.80
C TYR A 27 -0.90 -2.15 -8.18
N LEU A 28 0.20 -2.84 -7.91
CA LEU A 28 0.33 -4.28 -8.20
C LEU A 28 -0.76 -5.11 -7.50
N LEU A 29 -1.05 -4.81 -6.23
CA LEU A 29 -2.10 -5.48 -5.44
C LEU A 29 -3.51 -5.20 -6.00
N SER A 30 -3.74 -4.04 -6.61
CA SER A 30 -5.01 -3.69 -7.26
C SER A 30 -5.21 -4.41 -8.60
N GLN A 31 -4.13 -4.74 -9.31
CA GLN A 31 -4.18 -5.32 -10.65
C GLN A 31 -4.23 -6.85 -10.67
N SER A 32 -3.96 -7.53 -9.54
CA SER A 32 -3.87 -9.00 -9.48
C SER A 32 -4.51 -9.56 -8.22
N ASP A 33 -5.64 -10.24 -8.38
CA ASP A 33 -6.34 -10.92 -7.29
C ASP A 33 -5.46 -11.95 -6.59
N LYS A 34 -4.67 -12.71 -7.35
CA LYS A 34 -3.76 -13.71 -6.78
C LYS A 34 -2.68 -13.07 -5.92
N LEU A 35 -2.13 -11.93 -6.36
CA LEU A 35 -1.11 -11.21 -5.60
C LEU A 35 -1.72 -10.58 -4.34
N ASN A 36 -2.92 -10.01 -4.45
CA ASN A 36 -3.66 -9.48 -3.32
C ASN A 36 -3.89 -10.56 -2.25
N ILE A 37 -4.49 -11.69 -2.64
CA ILE A 37 -4.75 -12.82 -1.73
C ILE A 37 -3.46 -13.31 -1.06
N ALA A 38 -2.38 -13.47 -1.83
CA ALA A 38 -1.10 -13.93 -1.29
C ALA A 38 -0.52 -12.92 -0.28
N PHE A 39 -0.59 -11.63 -0.58
CA PHE A 39 -0.12 -10.57 0.31
C PHE A 39 -0.97 -10.47 1.57
N THR A 40 -2.31 -10.49 1.45
CA THR A 40 -3.23 -10.47 2.59
C THR A 40 -3.01 -11.66 3.51
N LYS A 41 -2.88 -12.86 2.94
CA LYS A 41 -2.59 -14.07 3.70
C LYS A 41 -1.24 -13.97 4.43
N MET A 42 -0.19 -13.53 3.73
CA MET A 42 1.12 -13.32 4.35
C MET A 42 1.05 -12.33 5.52
N ALA A 43 0.34 -11.21 5.37
CA ALA A 43 0.16 -10.22 6.43
C ALA A 43 -0.59 -10.80 7.64
N ALA A 44 -1.70 -11.49 7.40
CA ALA A 44 -2.50 -12.17 8.42
C ALA A 44 -1.65 -13.18 9.21
N GLU A 45 -0.87 -14.02 8.52
CA GLU A 45 0.02 -14.99 9.15
C GLU A 45 1.13 -14.33 9.97
N LYS A 46 1.71 -13.22 9.48
CA LYS A 46 2.77 -12.49 10.20
C LYS A 46 2.28 -11.81 11.47
N MET A 47 1.05 -11.29 11.44
CA MET A 47 0.43 -10.62 12.58
C MET A 47 -0.32 -11.58 13.50
N ASN A 48 -0.50 -12.84 13.09
CA ASN A 48 -1.31 -13.85 13.78
C ASN A 48 -2.75 -13.35 14.03
N ILE A 49 -3.36 -12.78 13.00
CA ILE A 49 -4.76 -12.31 12.99
C ILE A 49 -5.52 -12.94 11.83
N GLU A 50 -6.85 -12.90 11.89
CA GLU A 50 -7.69 -13.26 10.74
C GLU A 50 -8.02 -11.99 9.94
N LEU A 51 -7.75 -12.04 8.63
CA LEU A 51 -8.16 -11.04 7.65
C LEU A 51 -9.07 -11.69 6.62
N GLU A 52 -9.84 -10.89 5.89
CA GLU A 52 -10.54 -11.37 4.70
C GLU A 52 -9.54 -11.93 3.67
N ASN A 53 -10.01 -12.79 2.77
CA ASN A 53 -9.12 -13.44 1.81
C ASN A 53 -8.53 -12.45 0.78
N LYS A 54 -9.20 -11.33 0.55
CA LYS A 54 -8.79 -10.24 -0.34
C LYS A 54 -9.20 -8.93 0.33
N MET A 55 -8.36 -7.91 0.23
CA MET A 55 -8.64 -6.59 0.79
C MET A 55 -8.47 -5.49 -0.25
N GLN A 56 -9.12 -4.35 -0.04
CA GLN A 56 -8.82 -3.14 -0.78
C GLN A 56 -7.68 -2.41 -0.06
N TYR A 57 -6.63 -2.04 -0.80
CA TYR A 57 -5.49 -1.30 -0.26
C TYR A 57 -5.52 0.13 -0.76
N LEU A 58 -5.41 1.10 0.16
CA LEU A 58 -5.29 2.52 -0.15
C LEU A 58 -3.98 3.06 0.44
N CYS A 59 -3.27 3.85 -0.35
CA CYS A 59 -2.13 4.62 0.14
C CYS A 59 -2.60 5.96 0.68
N GLN A 60 -1.73 6.60 1.47
CA GLN A 60 -1.84 8.04 1.70
C GLN A 60 -3.17 8.46 2.37
N VAL A 61 -3.70 7.62 3.25
CA VAL A 61 -4.93 7.92 3.99
C VAL A 61 -4.61 8.94 5.09
N THR A 62 -5.29 10.08 5.06
CA THR A 62 -5.20 11.10 6.11
C THR A 62 -6.39 10.94 7.05
N GLY A 63 -6.14 10.93 8.35
CA GLY A 63 -7.21 11.16 9.32
C GLY A 63 -7.84 12.55 9.13
N GLU A 64 -8.99 12.80 9.76
CA GLU A 64 -9.69 14.10 9.69
C GLU A 64 -8.86 15.27 10.28
N SER A 65 -7.75 14.97 10.97
CA SER A 65 -6.89 15.92 11.65
C SER A 65 -5.45 15.85 11.12
N GLU A 66 -4.86 17.00 10.80
CA GLU A 66 -3.48 17.14 10.29
C GLU A 66 -2.38 16.63 11.26
N GLU A 67 -2.75 16.27 12.50
CA GLU A 67 -1.83 15.88 13.58
C GLU A 67 -1.72 14.36 13.83
N GLN A 68 -2.43 13.52 13.06
CA GLN A 68 -2.34 12.06 13.21
C GLN A 68 -1.31 11.48 12.24
N GLU A 69 -0.41 10.63 12.76
CA GLU A 69 0.58 9.90 11.95
C GLU A 69 -0.12 9.20 10.78
N ARG A 70 0.36 9.48 9.58
CA ARG A 70 -0.21 9.00 8.33
C ARG A 70 0.36 7.60 8.06
N PRO A 71 -0.45 6.52 8.08
CA PRO A 71 0.05 5.23 7.65
C PRO A 71 0.37 5.26 6.15
N ASP A 72 1.43 4.59 5.75
CA ASP A 72 1.82 4.50 4.33
C ASP A 72 0.72 3.84 3.50
N MET A 73 0.11 2.78 4.04
CA MET A 73 -0.97 2.03 3.40
C MET A 73 -1.96 1.47 4.42
N VAL A 74 -3.23 1.43 4.06
CA VAL A 74 -4.30 0.79 4.86
C VAL A 74 -4.95 -0.34 4.07
N GLY A 75 -5.37 -1.37 4.78
CA GLY A 75 -6.23 -2.44 4.26
C GLY A 75 -7.66 -2.25 4.74
N LEU A 76 -8.60 -2.26 3.80
CA LEU A 76 -10.03 -2.14 4.03
C LEU A 76 -10.70 -3.51 3.85
N ASP A 77 -11.66 -3.80 4.71
CA ASP A 77 -12.54 -4.97 4.57
C ASP A 77 -13.58 -4.76 3.44
N SER A 78 -14.37 -5.79 3.17
CA SER A 78 -15.46 -5.77 2.18
C SER A 78 -16.54 -4.71 2.45
N LYS A 79 -16.60 -4.13 3.66
CA LYS A 79 -17.53 -3.09 4.06
C LYS A 79 -16.90 -1.69 4.00
N GLY A 80 -15.60 -1.59 3.66
CA GLY A 80 -14.86 -0.34 3.62
C GLY A 80 -14.35 0.13 4.99
N ASN A 81 -14.31 -0.73 6.01
CA ASN A 81 -13.68 -0.40 7.28
C ASN A 81 -12.18 -0.64 7.22
N GLU A 82 -11.40 0.27 7.77
CA GLU A 82 -9.96 0.07 7.98
C GLU A 82 -9.74 -1.00 9.04
N THR A 83 -9.05 -2.07 8.66
CA THR A 83 -8.85 -3.24 9.52
C THR A 83 -7.38 -3.57 9.76
N VAL A 84 -6.49 -3.03 8.92
CA VAL A 84 -5.04 -3.16 9.09
C VAL A 84 -4.32 -1.91 8.58
N LEU A 85 -3.30 -1.49 9.31
CA LEU A 85 -2.42 -0.38 8.96
C LEU A 85 -1.03 -0.92 8.65
N PHE A 86 -0.41 -0.42 7.58
CA PHE A 86 0.93 -0.80 7.14
C PHE A 86 1.84 0.41 7.14
N GLU A 87 2.98 0.25 7.83
CA GLU A 87 4.14 1.14 7.75
C GLU A 87 5.19 0.45 6.87
N MET A 88 5.55 1.07 5.75
CA MET A 88 6.27 0.45 4.65
C MET A 88 7.72 0.92 4.62
N LYS A 89 8.65 0.02 4.96
CA LYS A 89 10.09 0.29 4.87
C LYS A 89 10.70 -0.44 3.68
N PHE A 90 11.26 0.30 2.73
CA PHE A 90 11.92 -0.24 1.55
C PHE A 90 13.43 -0.05 1.65
N TYR A 91 14.14 -1.14 1.98
CA TYR A 91 15.61 -1.13 2.01
C TYR A 91 16.18 -1.46 0.62
N ALA A 92 16.98 -0.55 0.07
CA ALA A 92 17.85 -0.88 -1.05
C ALA A 92 19.10 -1.60 -0.51
N SER A 93 19.29 -2.86 -0.89
CA SER A 93 20.50 -3.65 -0.60
C SER A 93 21.45 -3.65 -1.79
#